data_AF-A0A5J4PUM8-F1
#
_entry.id   AF-A0A5J4PUM8-F1
#
_cell.length_a   1.000
_cell.length_b   1.000
_cell.length_c   1.000
_cell.angle_alpha   90.00
_cell.angle_beta   90.00
_cell.angle_gamma   90.00
#
_symmetry.space_group_name_H-M   'P 1'
#
loop_
_entity.id
_entity.type
_entity.pdbx_description
1 polymer ?
#
loop_
_entity_poly.entity_id
_entity_poly.type
_entity_poly.pdbx_seq_one_letter_code
_entity_poly.pdbx_strand_id
1 'polypeptide(L)'
;MGYSFIPVFLGNVFAGFISGSVYQQISDKVTITEKFANEKGLQMANDLSTNAYFEEVSRQANMTPQELTNLLWDTYNPSRLWMVIFAIGAVAALGLFIYDRVTSRQ
;
A
#
# COMPACT_ATOMS: atom_id res chain seq x y z
N MET A 1 30.39 19.83 -2.04
CA MET A 1 29.56 19.36 -0.91
C MET A 1 28.05 19.22 -1.24
N GLY A 2 27.57 19.62 -2.43
CA GLY A 2 26.14 19.49 -2.79
C GLY A 2 25.67 18.11 -3.29
N TYR A 3 26.56 17.30 -3.90
CA TYR A 3 26.18 16.00 -4.49
C TYR A 3 25.87 14.90 -3.46
N SER A 4 26.31 15.04 -2.20
CA SER A 4 25.96 14.10 -1.11
C SER A 4 24.47 14.11 -0.75
N PHE A 5 23.72 15.15 -1.13
CA PHE A 5 22.29 15.24 -0.83
C PHE A 5 21.41 14.56 -1.87
N ILE A 6 21.93 14.22 -3.06
CA ILE A 6 21.15 13.57 -4.12
C ILE A 6 20.60 12.20 -3.65
N PRO A 7 21.40 11.30 -3.02
CA PRO A 7 20.86 10.05 -2.50
C PRO A 7 19.79 10.26 -1.43
N VAL A 8 19.99 11.23 -0.54
CA VAL A 8 19.04 11.55 0.55
C VAL A 8 17.73 12.09 -0.01
N PHE A 9 17.80 12.99 -1.00
CA PHE A 9 16.66 13.54 -1.70
C PHE A 9 15.85 12.43 -2.40
N LEU A 10 16.53 11.59 -3.19
CA LEU A 10 15.88 10.47 -3.89
C LEU A 10 15.20 9.52 -2.90
N GLY A 11 15.89 9.17 -1.80
CA GLY A 11 15.31 8.32 -0.75
C GLY A 11 14.01 8.90 -0.17
N ASN A 12 13.97 10.20 0.11
CA ASN A 12 12.76 10.85 0.63
C ASN A 12 11.61 10.87 -0.39
N VAL A 13 11.90 11.13 -1.66
CA VAL A 13 10.89 11.10 -2.73
C VAL A 13 10.29 9.71 -2.89
N PHE A 14 11.13 8.67 -2.93
CA PHE A 14 10.66 7.28 -3.00
C PHE A 14 9.89 6.89 -1.76
N ALA A 15 10.34 7.27 -0.56
CA ALA A 15 9.63 7.00 0.67
C ALA A 15 8.23 7.63 0.66
N GLY A 16 8.09 8.90 0.27
CA GLY A 16 6.80 9.57 0.18
C GLY A 16 5.86 8.95 -0.86
N PHE A 17 6.38 8.53 -2.01
CA PHE A 17 5.58 7.84 -3.01
C PHE A 17 5.06 6.47 -2.52
N ILE A 18 5.95 5.68 -1.89
CA ILE A 18 5.60 4.35 -1.36
C ILE A 18 4.62 4.48 -0.18
N SER A 19 4.89 5.38 0.78
CA SER A 19 4.07 5.52 1.98
C SER A 19 2.75 6.23 1.75
N GLY A 20 2.64 7.04 0.70
CA GLY A 20 1.38 7.66 0.30
C GLY A 20 0.62 6.77 -0.67
N SER A 21 1.00 6.84 -1.95
CA SER A 21 0.22 6.27 -3.06
C SER A 21 0.13 4.74 -3.01
N VAL A 22 1.25 4.06 -2.72
CA VAL A 22 1.29 2.59 -2.73
C VAL A 22 0.61 2.03 -1.49
N TYR A 23 0.88 2.59 -0.31
CA TYR A 23 0.19 2.22 0.93
C TYR A 23 -1.33 2.39 0.81
N GLN A 24 -1.77 3.57 0.34
CA GLN A 24 -3.19 3.88 0.25
C GLN A 24 -3.91 2.95 -0.74
N GLN A 25 -3.30 2.63 -1.88
CA GLN A 25 -3.96 1.76 -2.87
C GLN A 25 -4.02 0.27 -2.51
N ILE A 26 -3.10 -0.20 -1.66
CA ILE A 26 -2.90 -1.63 -1.38
C ILE A 26 -3.42 -2.03 0.00
N SER A 27 -3.38 -1.12 0.98
CA SER A 27 -3.64 -1.48 2.38
C SER A 27 -4.60 -0.57 3.13
N ASP A 28 -4.92 0.60 2.59
CA ASP A 28 -5.90 1.46 3.25
C ASP A 28 -7.30 0.85 3.20
N LYS A 29 -7.91 0.71 4.38
CA LYS A 29 -9.21 0.05 4.54
C LYS A 29 -10.31 0.78 3.77
N VAL A 30 -10.27 2.12 3.75
CA VAL A 30 -11.29 2.93 3.07
C VAL A 30 -11.22 2.70 1.57
N THR A 31 -10.02 2.87 1.01
CA THR A 31 -9.75 2.69 -0.42
C THR A 31 -10.10 1.28 -0.90
N ILE A 32 -9.79 0.25 -0.10
CA ILE A 32 -10.14 -1.14 -0.40
C ILE A 32 -11.65 -1.35 -0.39
N THR A 33 -12.35 -0.76 0.59
CA THR A 33 -13.81 -0.85 0.69
C THR A 33 -14.49 -0.11 -0.46
N GLU A 34 -13.96 1.04 -0.88
CA GLU A 34 -14.40 1.78 -2.06
C GLU A 34 -14.23 0.97 -3.34
N LYS A 35 -13.07 0.33 -3.54
CA LYS A 35 -12.84 -0.60 -4.66
C LYS A 35 -13.88 -1.72 -4.66
N PHE A 36 -14.08 -2.38 -3.52
CA PHE A 36 -15.05 -3.46 -3.40
C PHE A 36 -16.48 -3.00 -3.72
N ALA A 37 -16.90 -1.86 -3.17
CA ALA A 37 -18.23 -1.30 -3.43
C ALA A 37 -18.43 -0.99 -4.92
N ASN A 38 -17.43 -0.39 -5.57
CA ASN A 38 -17.46 -0.09 -6.99
C ASN A 38 -17.50 -1.36 -7.85
N GLU A 39 -16.69 -2.38 -7.52
CA GLU A 39 -16.69 -3.68 -8.21
C GLU A 39 -18.04 -4.41 -8.07
N LYS A 40 -18.71 -4.26 -6.92
CA LYS A 40 -20.03 -4.84 -6.67
C LYS A 40 -21.18 -3.96 -7.19
N GLY A 41 -20.90 -2.78 -7.72
CA GLY A 41 -21.90 -1.83 -8.21
C GLY A 41 -22.84 -1.31 -7.12
N LEU A 42 -22.36 -1.24 -5.87
CA LEU A 42 -23.14 -0.76 -4.73
C LEU A 42 -23.33 0.75 -4.83
N GLN A 43 -24.58 1.20 -4.80
CA GLN A 43 -24.90 2.63 -4.80
C GLN A 43 -24.77 3.17 -3.38
N MET A 44 -23.92 4.18 -3.22
CA MET A 44 -23.61 4.80 -1.93
C MET A 44 -24.17 6.22 -1.87
N ALA A 45 -24.62 6.63 -0.68
CA ALA A 45 -24.93 8.03 -0.43
C ALA A 45 -23.63 8.85 -0.47
N ASN A 46 -23.66 9.98 -1.18
CA ASN A 46 -22.55 10.92 -1.19
C ASN A 46 -22.40 11.51 0.22
N ASP A 47 -21.15 11.72 0.66
CA ASP A 47 -20.79 12.40 1.91
C ASP A 47 -20.94 11.58 3.21
N LEU A 48 -20.78 10.25 3.13
CA LEU A 48 -20.69 9.40 4.32
C LEU A 48 -19.32 9.52 5.00
N SER A 49 -19.32 9.58 6.33
CA SER A 49 -18.08 9.36 7.11
C SER A 49 -17.52 7.97 6.82
N THR A 50 -16.21 7.78 6.93
CA THR A 50 -15.54 6.49 6.66
C THR A 50 -16.15 5.30 7.40
N ASN A 51 -16.57 5.48 8.65
CA ASN A 51 -17.20 4.41 9.44
C ASN A 51 -18.60 4.10 8.92
N ALA A 52 -19.40 5.13 8.65
CA ALA A 52 -20.74 4.99 8.09
C ALA A 52 -20.69 4.36 6.68
N TYR A 53 -19.67 4.70 5.90
CA TYR A 53 -19.40 4.10 4.60
C TYR A 53 -19.17 2.59 4.73
N PHE A 54 -18.27 2.19 5.63
CA PHE A 54 -17.98 0.77 5.85
C PHE A 54 -19.20 -0.02 6.35
N GLU A 55 -20.00 0.58 7.23
CA GLU A 55 -21.22 -0.03 7.77
C GLU A 55 -22.32 -0.17 6.69
N GLU A 56 -22.45 0.84 5.82
CA GLU A 56 -23.39 0.79 4.70
C GLU A 56 -22.99 -0.31 3.70
N VAL A 57 -21.70 -0.43 3.39
CA VAL A 57 -21.17 -1.52 2.55
C VAL A 57 -21.46 -2.88 3.17
N SER A 58 -21.21 -3.04 4.48
CA SER A 58 -21.44 -4.33 5.15
C SER A 58 -22.93 -4.67 5.18
N ARG A 59 -23.79 -3.68 5.41
CA ARG A 59 -25.25 -3.83 5.36
C ARG A 59 -25.73 -4.26 3.97
N GLN A 60 -25.29 -3.59 2.91
CA GLN A 60 -25.67 -3.93 1.53
C GLN A 60 -25.13 -5.31 1.10
N ALA A 61 -23.94 -5.69 1.59
CA ALA A 61 -23.35 -7.00 1.37
C ALA A 61 -23.99 -8.12 2.22
N ASN A 62 -24.95 -7.81 3.11
CA ASN A 62 -25.52 -8.73 4.12
C ASN A 62 -24.43 -9.43 4.96
N MET A 63 -23.35 -8.71 5.29
CA MET A 63 -22.22 -9.22 6.07
C MET A 63 -22.06 -8.42 7.35
N THR A 64 -21.52 -9.06 8.39
CA THR A 64 -21.05 -8.35 9.57
C THR A 64 -19.79 -7.53 9.25
N PRO A 65 -19.47 -6.47 10.02
CA PRO A 65 -18.24 -5.70 9.85
C PRO A 65 -16.96 -6.56 9.91
N GLN A 66 -16.96 -7.61 10.74
CA GLN A 66 -15.88 -8.58 10.81
C GLN A 66 -15.77 -9.42 9.54
N GLU A 67 -16.88 -9.98 9.05
CA GLU A 67 -16.89 -10.79 7.82
C GLU A 67 -16.46 -9.97 6.61
N LEU A 68 -16.94 -8.73 6.50
CA LEU A 68 -16.49 -7.82 5.44
C LEU A 68 -14.99 -7.56 5.55
N THR A 69 -14.46 -7.31 6.75
CA THR A 69 -13.01 -7.10 6.94
C THR A 69 -12.21 -8.34 6.52
N ASN A 70 -12.65 -9.54 6.88
CA ASN A 70 -12.00 -10.78 6.50
C ASN A 70 -12.05 -11.01 4.99
N LEU A 71 -13.20 -10.77 4.35
CA LEU A 71 -13.36 -10.87 2.91
C LEU A 71 -12.43 -9.90 2.17
N LEU A 72 -12.38 -8.63 2.61
CA LEU A 72 -11.50 -7.62 2.02
C LEU A 72 -10.02 -8.00 2.21
N TRP A 73 -9.67 -8.55 3.38
CA TRP A 73 -8.32 -9.02 3.67
C TRP A 73 -7.90 -10.16 2.74
N ASP A 74 -8.76 -11.14 2.54
CA ASP A 74 -8.51 -12.30 1.68
C ASP A 74 -8.50 -11.92 0.19
N THR A 75 -9.39 -11.03 -0.23
CA THR A 75 -9.52 -10.60 -1.64
C THR A 75 -8.36 -9.70 -2.05
N TYR A 76 -8.08 -8.66 -1.27
CA TYR A 76 -7.11 -7.62 -1.65
C TYR A 76 -5.70 -7.84 -1.09
N ASN A 77 -5.55 -8.74 -0.11
CA ASN A 77 -4.27 -9.10 0.52
C ASN A 77 -3.42 -7.88 0.91
N PRO A 78 -3.84 -7.10 1.93
CA PRO A 78 -3.08 -5.93 2.40
C PRO A 78 -1.63 -6.26 2.81
N SER A 79 -1.37 -7.52 3.18
CA SER A 79 -0.03 -8.03 3.50
C SER A 79 0.98 -7.90 2.34
N ARG A 80 0.52 -7.69 1.10
CA ARG A 80 1.39 -7.46 -0.07
C ARG A 80 2.33 -6.26 0.10
N LEU A 81 2.00 -5.28 0.95
CA LEU A 81 2.93 -4.20 1.28
C LEU A 81 4.26 -4.69 1.86
N TRP A 82 4.24 -5.74 2.66
CA TRP A 82 5.48 -6.31 3.21
C TRP A 82 6.39 -6.85 2.12
N MET A 83 5.82 -7.41 1.05
CA MET A 83 6.60 -7.86 -0.11
C MET A 83 7.19 -6.67 -0.87
N VAL A 84 6.49 -5.54 -0.97
CA VAL A 84 7.04 -4.30 -1.57
C VAL A 84 8.23 -3.79 -0.76
N ILE A 85 8.08 -3.70 0.57
CA ILE A 85 9.16 -3.29 1.48
C ILE A 85 10.36 -4.24 1.36
N PHE A 86 10.10 -5.55 1.36
CA PHE A 86 11.14 -6.56 1.19
C PHE A 86 11.86 -6.42 -0.16
N ALA A 87 11.13 -6.20 -1.25
CA ALA A 87 11.71 -6.02 -2.58
C ALA A 87 12.64 -4.80 -2.64
N ILE A 88 12.25 -3.69 -2.02
CA ILE A 88 13.12 -2.49 -1.94
C ILE A 88 14.40 -2.83 -1.15
N GLY A 89 14.28 -3.50 -0.01
CA GLY A 89 15.42 -3.93 0.80
C GLY A 89 16.35 -4.89 0.03
N ALA A 90 15.78 -5.84 -0.70
CA ALA A 90 16.52 -6.80 -1.52
C ALA A 90 17.28 -6.09 -2.65
N VAL A 91 16.64 -5.15 -3.35
CA VAL A 91 17.29 -4.34 -4.40
C VAL A 91 18.43 -3.50 -3.83
N ALA A 92 18.23 -2.87 -2.66
CA ALA A 92 19.28 -2.11 -1.99
C ALA A 92 20.47 -3.00 -1.60
N ALA A 93 20.21 -4.18 -1.03
CA ALA A 93 21.23 -5.16 -0.67
C ALA A 93 21.99 -5.68 -1.89
N LEU A 94 21.29 -5.97 -2.99
CA LEU A 94 21.92 -6.36 -4.26
C LEU A 94 22.78 -5.24 -4.84
N GLY A 95 22.31 -3.98 -4.77
CA GLY A 95 23.09 -2.82 -5.21
C GLY A 95 24.39 -2.67 -4.43
N LEU A 96 24.33 -2.81 -3.10
CA LEU A 96 25.52 -2.81 -2.24
C LEU A 96 26.44 -3.99 -2.52
N PHE A 97 25.88 -5.18 -2.75
CA PHE A 97 26.66 -6.37 -3.09
C PHE A 97 27.42 -6.22 -4.41
N ILE A 98 26.78 -5.66 -5.44
CA ILE A 98 27.43 -5.37 -6.72
C ILE A 98 28.51 -4.30 -6.55
N TYR A 99 28.20 -3.23 -5.82
CA TYR A 99 29.16 -2.16 -5.53
C TYR A 99 30.42 -2.69 -4.84
N ASP A 100 30.24 -3.51 -3.80
CA ASP A 100 31.34 -4.14 -3.06
C ASP A 100 32.16 -5.06 -3.97
N ARG A 101 31.53 -5.87 -4.82
CA ARG A 101 32.22 -6.77 -5.74
C ARG A 101 33.00 -6.06 -6.85
N VAL A 102 32.50 -4.92 -7.33
CA VAL A 102 33.16 -4.13 -8.38
C VAL A 102 34.33 -3.33 -7.78
N THR A 103 34.15 -2.79 -6.57
CA THR A 103 35.15 -1.91 -5.94
C THR A 103 36.25 -2.70 -5.22
N SER A 104 35.94 -3.84 -4.56
CA SER A 104 36.94 -4.68 -3.88
C SER A 104 37.87 -5.46 -4.83
N ARG A 105 37.68 -5.33 -6.14
CA ARG A 105 38.54 -5.94 -7.18
C ARG A 105 39.60 -4.97 -7.76
N GLN A 106 39.71 -3.76 -7.24
CA GLN A 106 40.86 -2.86 -7.44
C GLN A 106 41.77 -2.90 -6.21
#